data_AF-A0A1L6HZI9-F1
#
_entry.id   AF-A0A1L6HZI9-F1
#
_cell.length_a   1.000
_cell.length_b   1.000
_cell.length_c   1.000
_cell.angle_alpha   90.00
_cell.angle_beta   90.00
_cell.angle_gamma   90.00
#
_symmetry.space_group_name_H-M   'P 1'
#
loop_
_entity.id
_entity.type
_entity.pdbx_description
1 polymer ?
#
loop_
_entity_poly.entity_id
_entity_poly.type
_entity_poly.pdbx_seq_one_letter_code
_entity_poly.pdbx_strand_id
1 'polypeptide(L)'
;MALYFITALSNPDRVIAAARQLVSARDFHEVASDKFFLSFNGSTVELGEKLGINEGRTGMGILLRVTAFHGRAPKSIWEFIGLQLSKT
;
A
#
# COMPACT_ATOMS: atom_id res chain seq x y z
N MET A 1 -6.60 -9.41 -7.70
CA MET A 1 -5.74 -8.32 -7.16
C MET A 1 -5.57 -8.56 -5.68
N ALA A 2 -4.48 -8.10 -5.06
CA ALA A 2 -4.29 -8.21 -3.62
C ALA A 2 -4.12 -6.82 -3.00
N LEU A 3 -4.70 -6.63 -1.83
CA LEU A 3 -4.55 -5.42 -1.05
C LEU A 3 -3.30 -5.50 -0.17
N TYR A 4 -2.54 -4.41 -0.15
CA TYR A 4 -1.34 -4.28 0.66
C TYR A 4 -1.45 -3.05 1.55
N PHE A 5 -0.96 -3.18 2.78
CA PHE A 5 -0.65 -2.08 3.67
C PHE A 5 0.85 -1.85 3.66
N ILE A 6 1.26 -0.60 3.50
CA ILE A 6 2.66 -0.21 3.47
C ILE A 6 2.87 0.89 4.50
N THR A 7 3.90 0.73 5.33
CA THR A 7 4.45 1.80 6.15
C THR A 7 5.88 2.08 5.69
N ALA A 8 6.14 3.29 5.22
CA ALA A 8 7.47 3.75 4.89
C ALA A 8 8.21 4.15 6.17
N LEU A 9 9.40 3.60 6.37
CA LEU A 9 10.27 3.87 7.52
C LEU A 9 11.36 4.90 7.19
N SER A 10 11.68 5.08 5.90
CA SER A 10 12.55 6.17 5.43
C SER A 10 12.10 6.69 4.06
N ASN A 11 12.36 7.97 3.82
CA ASN A 11 11.98 8.69 2.59
C ASN A 11 10.49 8.49 2.21
N PRO A 12 9.53 8.72 3.12
CA PRO A 12 8.13 8.40 2.89
C PRO A 12 7.55 9.06 1.63
N ASP A 13 7.92 10.31 1.36
CA ASP A 13 7.48 11.03 0.15
C ASP A 13 7.90 10.31 -1.15
N ARG A 14 9.13 9.76 -1.19
CA ARG A 14 9.62 9.02 -2.36
C ARG A 14 8.90 7.70 -2.54
N VAL A 15 8.65 6.99 -1.43
CA VAL A 15 7.92 5.72 -1.44
C VAL A 15 6.48 5.92 -1.89
N ILE A 16 5.80 6.96 -1.39
CA ILE A 16 4.44 7.33 -1.79
C ILE A 16 4.39 7.75 -3.26
N ALA A 17 5.36 8.55 -3.72
CA ALA A 17 5.43 8.95 -5.12
C ALA A 17 5.59 7.73 -6.06
N ALA A 18 6.47 6.79 -5.71
CA ALA A 18 6.64 5.54 -6.45
C ALA A 18 5.35 4.70 -6.47
N ALA A 19 4.65 4.60 -5.33
CA ALA A 19 3.37 3.88 -5.25
C ALA A 19 2.28 4.53 -6.12
N ARG A 20 2.17 5.87 -6.12
CA ARG A 20 1.21 6.62 -6.94
C ARG A 20 1.48 6.50 -8.45
N GLN A 21 2.73 6.26 -8.86
CA GLN A 21 3.09 5.98 -10.25
C GLN A 21 2.78 4.54 -10.66
N LEU A 22 2.79 3.60 -9.70
CA LEU A 22 2.61 2.18 -9.96
C LEU A 22 1.14 1.78 -10.16
N VAL A 23 0.21 2.46 -9.49
CA VAL A 23 -1.22 2.12 -9.50
C VAL A 23 -2.10 3.34 -9.78
N SER A 24 -3.33 3.08 -10.22
CA SER A 24 -4.31 4.15 -10.44
C SER A 24 -4.80 4.74 -9.11
N ALA A 25 -5.33 5.97 -9.15
CA ALA A 25 -5.83 6.64 -7.94
C ALA A 25 -6.93 5.87 -7.19
N ARG A 26 -7.73 5.05 -7.89
CA ARG A 26 -8.77 4.20 -7.26
C ARG A 26 -8.21 2.98 -6.52
N ASP A 27 -6.94 2.65 -6.75
CA ASP A 27 -6.27 1.49 -6.18
C ASP A 27 -5.21 1.92 -5.15
N PHE A 28 -5.22 3.19 -4.74
CA PHE A 28 -4.33 3.77 -3.73
C PHE A 28 -5.14 4.53 -2.68
N HIS A 29 -4.80 4.39 -1.41
CA HIS A 29 -5.42 5.13 -0.31
C HIS A 29 -4.38 5.52 0.73
N GLU A 30 -4.15 6.82 0.88
CA GLU A 30 -3.26 7.35 1.88
C GLU A 30 -3.94 7.36 3.26
N VAL A 31 -3.23 6.87 4.28
CA VAL A 31 -3.71 6.83 5.67
C VAL A 31 -3.01 7.91 6.49
N ALA A 32 -1.72 8.09 6.26
CA ALA A 32 -0.87 9.12 6.85
C ALA A 32 0.29 9.41 5.89
N SER A 33 1.10 10.42 6.21
CA SER A 33 2.27 10.81 5.40
C SER A 33 3.30 9.70 5.20
N ASP A 34 3.24 8.61 5.98
CA ASP A 34 4.14 7.47 5.92
C ASP A 34 3.41 6.13 5.76
N LYS A 35 2.07 6.13 5.66
CA LYS A 35 1.25 4.90 5.65
C LYS A 35 0.19 4.97 4.56
N PHE A 36 0.05 3.91 3.81
CA PHE A 36 -0.96 3.82 2.77
C PHE A 36 -1.36 2.38 2.49
N PHE A 37 -2.53 2.24 1.88
CA PHE A 37 -2.96 1.01 1.24
C PHE A 37 -2.83 1.13 -0.27
N LEU A 38 -2.51 0.02 -0.94
CA LEU A 38 -2.66 -0.07 -2.39
C LEU A 38 -3.11 -1.47 -2.82
N SER A 39 -3.85 -1.52 -3.92
CA SER A 39 -4.25 -2.76 -4.57
C SER A 39 -3.35 -3.03 -5.76
N PHE A 40 -2.68 -4.18 -5.76
CA PHE A 40 -1.69 -4.54 -6.76
C PHE A 40 -1.93 -5.95 -7.28
N ASN A 41 -1.60 -6.18 -8.55
CA ASN A 41 -1.66 -7.51 -9.15
C ASN A 41 -0.24 -8.11 -9.18
N GLY A 42 0.08 -8.90 -8.16
CA GLY A 42 1.37 -9.53 -8.02
C GLY A 42 1.62 -10.03 -6.59
N SER A 43 2.85 -10.45 -6.32
CA SER A 43 3.28 -10.89 -4.99
C SER A 43 3.80 -9.72 -4.12
N THR A 44 3.95 -9.96 -2.81
CA THR A 44 4.58 -8.98 -1.91
C THR A 44 6.01 -8.65 -2.32
N VAL A 45 6.75 -9.65 -2.84
CA VAL A 45 8.15 -9.50 -3.27
C VAL A 45 8.22 -8.60 -4.50
N GLU A 46 7.41 -8.89 -5.53
CA GLU A 46 7.32 -8.08 -6.75
C GLU A 46 6.93 -6.63 -6.44
N LEU A 47 5.99 -6.41 -5.52
CA LEU A 47 5.60 -5.07 -5.09
C LEU A 47 6.78 -4.35 -4.42
N GLY A 48 7.49 -5.03 -3.51
CA GLY A 48 8.65 -4.48 -2.83
C GLY A 48 9.80 -4.11 -3.77
N GLU A 49 10.02 -4.91 -4.82
CA GLU A 49 10.99 -4.62 -5.89
C GLU A 49 10.57 -3.39 -6.71
N LYS A 50 9.30 -3.34 -7.14
CA LYS A 50 8.78 -2.21 -7.92
C LYS A 50 8.78 -0.89 -7.14
N LEU A 51 8.48 -0.94 -5.85
CA LEU A 51 8.58 0.23 -4.98
C LEU A 51 10.04 0.60 -4.65
N GLY A 52 11.01 -0.28 -4.93
CA GLY A 52 12.42 -0.09 -4.59
C GLY A 52 12.69 -0.13 -3.09
N ILE A 53 11.84 -0.83 -2.33
CA ILE A 53 11.95 -0.97 -0.87
C ILE A 53 12.88 -2.12 -0.50
N ASN A 54 12.84 -3.24 -1.24
CA ASN A 54 13.64 -4.43 -0.92
C ASN A 54 15.15 -4.14 -0.90
N GLU A 55 15.60 -3.25 -1.79
CA GLU A 55 17.00 -2.85 -1.94
C GLU A 55 17.31 -1.50 -1.24
N GLY A 56 16.30 -0.87 -0.62
CA GLY A 56 16.44 0.46 -0.01
C GLY A 56 16.63 1.62 -0.99
N ARG A 57 16.53 1.39 -2.31
CA ARG A 57 16.77 2.39 -3.37
C ARG A 57 15.86 3.60 -3.27
N THR A 58 14.57 3.39 -3.00
CA THR A 58 13.57 4.46 -2.85
C THR A 58 13.49 4.92 -1.39
N GLY A 59 13.57 3.96 -0.48
CA GLY A 59 13.44 4.11 0.96
C GLY A 59 13.28 2.72 1.60
N MET A 60 13.12 2.69 2.91
CA MET A 60 12.84 1.47 3.68
C MET A 60 11.37 1.45 4.06
N GLY A 61 10.79 0.27 4.23
CA GLY A 61 9.40 0.12 4.59
C GLY A 61 9.01 -1.32 4.88
N ILE A 62 7.84 -1.48 5.49
CA ILE A 62 7.22 -2.79 5.70
C ILE A 62 6.01 -2.89 4.78
N LEU A 63 5.90 -4.00 4.06
CA LEU A 63 4.78 -4.33 3.20
C LEU A 63 4.04 -5.54 3.76
N LEU A 64 2.74 -5.39 4.01
CA LEU A 64 1.90 -6.45 4.55
C LEU A 64 0.74 -6.71 3.59
N ARG A 65 0.55 -7.97 3.19
CA ARG A 65 -0.65 -8.36 2.46
C ARG A 65 -1.84 -8.37 3.42
N VAL A 66 -2.89 -7.66 3.06
CA VAL A 66 -4.13 -7.57 3.85
C VAL A 66 -5.09 -8.66 3.40
N THR A 67 -5.44 -9.56 4.32
CA THR A 67 -6.43 -10.63 4.08
C THR A 67 -7.70 -10.45 4.91
N ALA A 68 -7.60 -9.75 6.04
CA ALA A 68 -8.70 -9.41 6.93
C ALA A 68 -8.43 -8.06 7.58
N PHE A 69 -9.50 -7.40 8.05
CA PHE A 69 -9.43 -6.12 8.75
C PHE A 69 -10.50 -6.06 9.84
N HIS A 70 -10.20 -5.39 10.95
CA HIS A 70 -11.13 -5.15 12.05
C HIS A 70 -10.62 -3.97 12.89
N GLY A 71 -11.50 -3.37 13.70
CA GLY A 71 -11.13 -2.33 14.66
C GLY A 71 -11.86 -1.00 14.45
N ARG A 72 -11.29 0.08 14.99
CA ARG A 72 -11.80 1.46 14.85
C ARG A 72 -10.82 2.31 14.07
N ALA A 73 -11.30 2.92 12.99
CA ALA A 73 -10.57 3.86 12.14
C ALA A 73 -11.58 4.75 11.40
N PRO A 74 -11.13 5.83 10.73
CA PRO A 74 -11.98 6.63 9.85
C PRO A 74 -12.72 5.77 8.82
N LYS A 75 -13.99 6.12 8.56
CA LYS A 75 -14.90 5.39 7.68
C LYS A 75 -14.31 5.15 6.28
N SER A 76 -13.60 6.15 5.74
CA SER A 76 -12.99 6.11 4.41
C SER A 76 -12.01 4.94 4.24
N ILE A 77 -11.27 4.58 5.30
CA ILE A 77 -10.32 3.46 5.26
C ILE A 77 -11.07 2.14 5.10
N TRP A 78 -12.16 1.95 5.86
CA TRP A 78 -12.96 0.72 5.80
C TRP A 78 -13.69 0.59 4.47
N GLU A 79 -14.24 1.68 3.95
CA GLU A 79 -14.86 1.71 2.63
C GLU A 79 -13.83 1.32 1.55
N PHE A 80 -12.62 1.87 1.61
CA PHE A 80 -11.56 1.51 0.66
C PHE A 80 -11.16 0.03 0.77
N ILE A 81 -10.84 -0.47 1.97
CA ILE A 81 -10.41 -1.85 2.19
C ILE A 81 -11.50 -2.83 1.74
N GLY A 82 -12.76 -2.58 2.12
CA GLY A 82 -13.90 -3.40 1.73
C GLY A 82 -14.04 -3.47 0.21
N LEU A 83 -13.99 -2.32 -0.47
CA LEU A 83 -14.05 -2.26 -1.94
C LEU A 83 -12.90 -3.02 -2.61
N GLN A 84 -11.68 -2.97 -2.08
CA GLN A 84 -10.54 -3.67 -2.69
C GLN A 84 -10.59 -5.18 -2.45
N LEU A 85 -11.00 -5.63 -1.25
CA LEU A 85 -11.09 -7.06 -0.95
C LEU A 85 -12.25 -7.73 -1.70
N SER A 86 -13.36 -7.04 -1.95
CA SER A 86 -14.45 -7.57 -2.78
C SER A 86 -14.13 -7.72 -4.27
N LYS A 87 -13.01 -7.15 -4.76
CA LYS A 87 -12.52 -7.35 -6.13
C LYS A 87 -11.65 -8.61 -6.29
N THR A 88 -11.33 -9.28 -5.18
CA THR A 88 -10.41 -10.43 -5.13
C THR A 88 -11.20 -11.72 -5.25
#